data_AF-A0A6J4R416-F1
#
_entry.id   AF-A0A6J4R416-F1
#
_cell.length_a   1.000
_cell.length_b   1.000
_cell.length_c   1.000
_cell.angle_alpha   90.00
_cell.angle_beta   90.00
_cell.angle_gamma   90.00
#
_symmetry.space_group_name_H-M   'P 1'
#
loop_
_entity.id
_entity.type
_entity.pdbx_description
1 polymer ?
#
loop_
_entity_poly.entity_id
_entity_poly.type
_entity_poly.pdbx_seq_one_letter_code
_entity_poly.pdbx_strand_id
1 'polypeptide(L)'
;MAIRRRISLKSHEGSIRRWASEGKDDAWIAHALGTSSGSIQSFRSRRCIPTQAIRGGRVHPRPLPGIETDDAGSRYEGVIEREAGGRVGLWMDPAVSEEAAYRKHWSDRRKVSVRISGRRMVIDADDGA
;
A
#
# COMPACT_ATOMS: atom_id res chain seq x y z
N MET A 1 -13.74 -3.32 29.48
CA MET A 1 -13.31 -3.18 28.07
C MET A 1 -14.42 -3.68 27.16
N ALA A 2 -15.17 -2.79 26.52
CA ALA A 2 -16.34 -3.16 25.72
C ALA A 2 -15.91 -3.92 24.46
N ILE A 3 -16.51 -5.08 24.21
CA ILE A 3 -16.32 -5.87 22.99
C ILE A 3 -16.96 -5.06 21.85
N ARG A 4 -16.15 -4.31 21.10
CA ARG A 4 -16.59 -3.61 19.89
C ARG A 4 -17.11 -4.66 18.91
N ARG A 5 -18.41 -4.61 18.62
CA ARG A 5 -19.10 -5.49 17.67
C ARG A 5 -18.32 -5.50 16.35
N ARG A 6 -17.83 -6.67 15.92
CA ARG A 6 -17.12 -6.82 14.63
C ARG A 6 -18.11 -6.59 13.50
N ILE A 7 -18.08 -5.40 12.94
CA ILE A 7 -18.79 -5.04 11.72
C ILE A 7 -18.17 -5.79 10.53
N SER A 8 -19.04 -6.29 9.66
CA SER A 8 -18.63 -6.85 8.36
C SER A 8 -18.20 -5.71 7.44
N LEU A 9 -16.89 -5.55 7.24
CA LEU A 9 -16.34 -4.57 6.29
C LEU A 9 -16.76 -4.87 4.85
N LYS A 10 -16.95 -6.16 4.51
CA LYS A 10 -17.40 -6.61 3.20
C LYS A 10 -18.77 -6.02 2.82
N SER A 11 -19.67 -5.88 3.79
CA SER A 11 -20.99 -5.28 3.58
C SER A 11 -20.94 -3.77 3.31
N HIS A 12 -19.85 -3.11 3.68
CA HIS A 12 -19.65 -1.66 3.54
C HIS A 12 -18.67 -1.31 2.42
N GLU A 13 -18.31 -2.25 1.53
CA GLU A 13 -17.29 -2.05 0.49
C GLU A 13 -17.59 -0.84 -0.40
N GLY A 14 -18.86 -0.68 -0.82
CA GLY A 14 -19.28 0.44 -1.65
C GLY A 14 -19.07 1.80 -0.97
N SER A 15 -19.42 1.90 0.32
CA SER A 15 -19.21 3.12 1.12
C SER A 15 -17.72 3.41 1.32
N ILE A 16 -16.91 2.39 1.62
CA ILE A 16 -15.45 2.53 1.77
C ILE A 16 -14.81 3.02 0.47
N ARG A 17 -15.19 2.44 -0.69
CA ARG A 17 -14.71 2.90 -2.01
C ARG A 17 -15.06 4.35 -2.26
N ARG A 18 -16.34 4.70 -2.05
CA ARG A 18 -16.83 6.06 -2.25
C ARG A 18 -16.07 7.06 -1.37
N TRP A 19 -15.97 6.81 -0.07
CA TRP A 19 -15.31 7.74 0.85
C TRP A 19 -13.82 7.88 0.59
N ALA A 20 -13.13 6.78 0.26
CA ALA A 20 -11.71 6.83 -0.13
C ALA A 20 -11.50 7.66 -1.41
N SER A 21 -12.44 7.59 -2.37
CA SER A 21 -12.44 8.42 -3.59
C SER A 21 -12.87 9.88 -3.36
N GLU A 22 -13.50 10.18 -2.23
CA GLU A 22 -13.84 11.54 -1.77
C GLU A 22 -12.72 12.15 -0.90
N GLY A 23 -11.58 11.46 -0.75
CA GLY A 23 -10.44 11.95 0.03
C GLY A 23 -10.55 11.71 1.54
N LYS A 24 -11.49 10.88 2.01
CA LYS A 24 -11.55 10.51 3.42
C LYS A 24 -10.44 9.53 3.76
N ASP A 25 -9.69 9.83 4.82
CA ASP A 25 -8.62 8.96 5.32
C ASP A 25 -9.16 7.76 6.13
N ASP A 26 -8.28 6.80 6.43
CA ASP A 26 -8.64 5.57 7.14
C ASP A 26 -9.12 5.83 8.57
N ALA A 27 -8.67 6.91 9.21
CA ALA A 27 -9.10 7.27 10.56
C ALA A 27 -10.56 7.75 10.55
N TRP A 28 -10.92 8.55 9.56
CA TRP A 28 -12.28 8.99 9.33
C TRP A 28 -13.21 7.81 9.00
N ILE A 29 -12.81 6.95 8.06
CA ILE A 29 -13.61 5.77 7.67
C ILE A 29 -13.76 4.81 8.84
N ALA A 30 -12.70 4.61 9.64
CA ALA A 30 -12.74 3.77 10.82
C ALA A 30 -13.70 4.31 11.88
N HIS A 31 -13.70 5.63 12.10
CA HIS A 31 -14.65 6.28 13.01
C HIS A 31 -16.09 6.11 12.52
N ALA A 32 -16.36 6.35 11.23
CA ALA A 32 -17.69 6.25 10.63
C ALA A 32 -18.29 4.84 10.71
N LEU A 33 -17.45 3.80 10.58
CA LEU A 33 -17.92 2.42 10.66
C LEU A 33 -17.86 1.87 12.10
N GLY A 34 -17.06 2.46 12.99
CA GLY A 34 -16.84 1.94 14.35
C GLY A 34 -15.78 0.83 14.43
N THR A 35 -14.77 0.88 13.56
CA THR A 35 -13.66 -0.09 13.50
C THR A 35 -12.31 0.57 13.80
N SER A 36 -11.19 -0.11 13.52
CA SER A 36 -9.84 0.45 13.61
C SER A 36 -9.31 0.85 12.22
N SER A 37 -8.48 1.89 12.16
CA SER A 37 -7.84 2.36 10.91
C SER A 37 -7.03 1.25 10.25
N GLY A 38 -6.32 0.42 11.04
CA GLY A 38 -5.61 -0.75 10.50
C GLY A 38 -6.52 -1.77 9.83
N SER A 39 -7.76 -1.96 10.31
CA SER A 39 -8.72 -2.85 9.66
C SER A 39 -9.24 -2.29 8.33
N ILE A 40 -9.43 -0.97 8.26
CA ILE A 40 -9.78 -0.29 6.99
C ILE A 40 -8.62 -0.37 6.00
N GLN A 41 -7.40 -0.12 6.47
CA GLN A 41 -6.19 -0.18 5.65
C GLN A 41 -6.00 -1.59 5.06
N SER A 42 -6.06 -2.65 5.88
CA SER A 42 -5.99 -4.03 5.39
C SER A 42 -7.13 -4.36 4.42
N PHE A 43 -8.35 -3.90 4.71
CA PHE A 43 -9.50 -4.15 3.84
C PHE A 43 -9.35 -3.47 2.48
N ARG A 44 -8.97 -2.19 2.46
CA ARG A 44 -8.69 -1.42 1.24
C ARG A 44 -7.59 -2.08 0.43
N SER A 45 -6.51 -2.46 1.09
CA SER A 45 -5.35 -3.10 0.47
C SER A 45 -5.74 -4.42 -0.25
N ARG A 46 -6.46 -5.31 0.43
CA ARG A 46 -6.93 -6.59 -0.17
C ARG A 46 -7.96 -6.41 -1.28
N ARG A 47 -8.72 -5.32 -1.25
CA ARG A 47 -9.79 -5.01 -2.22
C ARG A 47 -9.35 -4.05 -3.31
N CYS A 48 -8.07 -3.70 -3.34
CA CYS A 48 -7.48 -2.71 -4.24
C CYS A 48 -8.27 -1.39 -4.27
N ILE A 49 -8.58 -0.84 -3.08
CA ILE A 49 -9.26 0.45 -2.93
C ILE A 49 -8.22 1.54 -2.67
N PRO A 50 -7.92 2.40 -3.67
CA PRO A 50 -6.93 3.47 -3.52
C PRO A 50 -7.42 4.56 -2.55
N THR A 51 -6.51 5.24 -1.86
CA THR A 51 -6.83 6.47 -1.12
C THR A 51 -6.43 7.68 -1.93
N GLN A 52 -7.27 8.70 -1.94
CA GLN A 52 -6.86 10.02 -2.44
C GLN A 52 -5.92 10.77 -1.49
N ALA A 53 -5.93 10.46 -0.18
CA ALA A 53 -5.18 11.24 0.81
C ALA A 53 -3.65 11.17 0.65
N ILE A 54 -3.13 10.17 -0.06
CA ILE A 54 -1.68 9.96 -0.27
C ILE A 54 -1.27 10.17 -1.74
N ARG A 55 -2.23 10.23 -2.68
CA ARG A 55 -1.95 10.56 -4.08
C ARG A 55 -1.38 11.98 -4.16
N GLY A 56 -0.12 12.10 -4.58
CA GLY A 56 0.50 13.38 -4.90
C GLY A 56 1.41 13.99 -3.83
N GLY A 57 1.72 13.26 -2.74
CA GLY A 57 2.82 13.65 -1.87
C GLY A 57 4.16 13.46 -2.60
N ARG A 58 4.71 14.53 -3.19
CA ARG A 58 6.07 14.52 -3.75
C ARG A 58 7.05 14.09 -2.67
N VAL A 59 7.72 12.97 -2.89
CA VAL A 59 8.88 12.59 -2.08
C VAL A 59 10.09 13.00 -2.90
N HIS A 60 10.95 13.82 -2.32
CA HIS A 60 12.33 13.83 -2.77
C HIS A 60 12.95 12.59 -2.13
N PRO A 61 13.14 11.46 -2.84
CA PRO A 61 13.93 10.39 -2.29
C PRO A 61 15.28 11.00 -1.91
N ARG A 62 15.74 10.76 -0.67
CA ARG A 62 17.14 11.05 -0.34
C ARG A 62 17.96 10.24 -1.35
N PRO A 63 18.81 10.88 -2.18
CA PRO A 63 19.60 10.16 -3.18
C PRO A 63 20.35 9.02 -2.50
N LEU A 64 20.12 7.79 -2.97
CA LEU A 64 20.89 6.65 -2.50
C LEU A 64 22.23 6.66 -3.24
N PRO A 65 23.38 6.44 -2.55
CA PRO A 65 24.67 6.37 -3.22
C PRO A 65 24.67 5.28 -4.30
N GLY A 66 25.00 5.63 -5.53
CA GLY A 66 25.01 4.69 -6.67
C GLY A 66 23.65 4.46 -7.35
N ILE A 67 22.60 5.21 -6.98
CA ILE A 67 21.33 5.23 -7.72
C ILE A 67 21.08 6.66 -8.20
N GLU A 68 21.24 6.89 -9.50
CA GLU A 68 20.83 8.13 -10.15
C GLU A 68 19.30 8.26 -9.98
N THR A 69 18.85 9.36 -9.38
CA THR A 69 17.42 9.63 -9.12
C THR A 69 17.04 10.89 -9.85
N ASP A 70 16.58 10.76 -11.09
CA ASP A 70 16.21 11.88 -11.96
C ASP A 70 14.81 12.47 -11.67
N ASP A 71 13.98 11.79 -10.87
CA ASP A 71 12.59 12.18 -10.67
C ASP A 71 12.20 12.23 -9.19
N ALA A 72 11.51 13.32 -8.81
CA ALA A 72 10.81 13.42 -7.55
C ALA A 72 9.68 12.37 -7.53
N GLY A 73 9.97 11.17 -7.03
CA GLY A 73 9.02 10.07 -6.97
C GLY A 73 7.82 10.37 -6.05
N SER A 74 6.68 9.75 -6.34
CA SER A 74 5.49 9.83 -5.49
C SER A 74 5.59 8.88 -4.30
N ARG A 75 5.09 9.29 -3.12
CA ARG A 75 4.91 8.36 -1.99
C ARG A 75 3.68 7.50 -2.20
N TYR A 76 3.79 6.23 -1.85
CA TYR A 76 2.66 5.31 -1.77
C TYR A 76 2.61 4.61 -0.42
N GLU A 77 1.41 4.19 -0.02
CA GLU A 77 1.23 3.34 1.15
C GLU A 77 1.58 1.88 0.81
N GLY A 78 2.02 1.15 1.83
CA GLY A 78 2.20 -0.29 1.76
C GLY A 78 1.76 -0.95 3.06
N VAL A 79 1.21 -2.15 2.97
CA VAL A 79 0.73 -2.93 4.11
C VAL A 79 1.49 -4.25 4.16
N ILE A 80 2.13 -4.52 5.29
CA ILE A 80 2.69 -5.83 5.60
C ILE A 80 1.62 -6.65 6.28
N GLU A 81 1.12 -7.65 5.59
CA GLU A 81 0.11 -8.58 6.08
C GLU A 81 0.76 -9.89 6.52
N ARG A 82 0.39 -10.38 7.71
CA ARG A 82 0.83 -11.68 8.22
C ARG A 82 -0.34 -12.65 8.19
N GLU A 83 -0.23 -13.72 7.42
CA GLU A 83 -1.22 -14.78 7.35
C GLU A 83 -1.03 -15.83 8.46
N ALA A 84 -2.11 -16.55 8.77
CA ALA A 84 -2.02 -17.76 9.58
C ALA A 84 -1.16 -18.80 8.85
N GLY A 85 -0.11 -19.30 9.51
CA GLY A 85 0.91 -20.17 8.89
C GLY A 85 2.22 -19.46 8.56
N GLY A 86 2.40 -18.20 8.96
CA GLY A 86 3.70 -17.51 8.91
C GLY A 86 4.06 -16.88 7.57
N ARG A 87 3.20 -17.01 6.55
CA ARG A 87 3.36 -16.27 5.30
C ARG A 87 3.19 -14.77 5.52
N VAL A 88 4.04 -13.98 4.89
CA VAL A 88 4.00 -12.52 4.94
C VAL A 88 3.77 -12.00 3.52
N GLY A 89 2.70 -11.23 3.33
CA GLY A 89 2.40 -10.52 2.10
C GLY A 89 2.77 -9.04 2.21
N LEU A 90 3.30 -8.45 1.14
CA LEU A 90 3.42 -7.01 0.99
C LEU A 90 2.39 -6.57 -0.04
N TRP A 91 1.46 -5.72 0.38
CA TRP A 91 0.52 -5.07 -0.50
C TRP A 91 0.92 -3.62 -0.68
N MET A 92 0.87 -3.14 -1.92
CA MET A 92 1.13 -1.74 -2.25
C MET A 92 -0.18 -1.01 -2.50
N ASP A 93 -0.18 0.31 -2.33
CA ASP A 93 -1.30 1.14 -2.78
C ASP A 93 -1.59 0.84 -4.27
N PRO A 94 -2.85 0.59 -4.66
CA PRO A 94 -3.21 0.33 -6.05
C PRO A 94 -2.72 1.39 -7.03
N ALA A 95 -2.63 2.66 -6.60
CA ALA A 95 -2.13 3.77 -7.42
C ALA A 95 -0.66 3.59 -7.87
N VAL A 96 0.13 2.74 -7.19
CA VAL A 96 1.48 2.38 -7.66
C VAL A 96 1.45 1.82 -9.08
N SER A 97 0.40 1.07 -9.44
CA SER A 97 0.27 0.48 -10.78
C SER A 97 0.02 1.51 -11.89
N GLU A 98 -0.42 2.72 -11.53
CA GLU A 98 -0.66 3.82 -12.48
C GLU A 98 0.61 4.63 -12.77
N GLU A 99 1.66 4.51 -11.94
CA GLU A 99 2.89 5.29 -12.07
C GLU A 99 3.69 4.94 -13.32
N ALA A 100 4.19 5.97 -14.00
CA ALA A 100 4.93 5.81 -15.25
C ALA A 100 6.21 4.96 -15.04
N ALA A 101 6.96 5.22 -13.96
CA ALA A 101 8.15 4.45 -13.63
C ALA A 101 7.83 2.98 -13.31
N TYR A 102 6.73 2.72 -12.59
CA TYR A 102 6.29 1.36 -12.31
C TYR A 102 5.88 0.63 -13.59
N ARG A 103 5.05 1.27 -14.43
CA ARG A 103 4.60 0.71 -15.71
C ARG A 103 5.75 0.43 -16.68
N LYS A 104 6.80 1.25 -16.67
CA LYS A 104 7.96 1.08 -17.55
C LYS A 104 8.87 -0.07 -17.14
N HIS A 105 9.03 -0.31 -15.84
CA HIS A 105 10.10 -1.19 -15.33
C HIS A 105 9.60 -2.45 -14.61
N TRP A 106 8.36 -2.43 -14.11
CA TRP A 106 7.86 -3.43 -13.15
C TRP A 106 6.55 -4.12 -13.55
N SER A 107 5.78 -3.60 -14.50
CA SER A 107 4.42 -4.12 -14.78
C SER A 107 4.36 -5.57 -15.28
N ASP A 108 5.43 -6.05 -15.88
CA ASP A 108 5.58 -7.40 -16.44
C ASP A 108 6.39 -8.35 -15.54
N ARG A 109 6.99 -7.84 -14.46
CA ARG A 109 7.85 -8.62 -13.57
C ARG A 109 7.01 -9.56 -12.70
N ARG A 110 7.30 -10.86 -12.77
CA ARG A 110 6.61 -11.92 -12.02
C ARG A 110 7.36 -12.38 -10.76
N LYS A 111 8.66 -12.08 -10.69
CA LYS A 111 9.56 -12.52 -9.63
C LYS A 111 10.46 -11.36 -9.22
N VAL A 112 10.79 -11.30 -7.94
CA VAL A 112 11.70 -10.30 -7.37
C VAL A 112 12.67 -10.99 -6.42
N SER A 113 13.87 -10.45 -6.33
CA SER A 113 14.83 -10.81 -5.28
C SER A 113 14.81 -9.73 -4.20
N VAL A 114 14.99 -10.14 -2.94
CA VAL A 114 14.99 -9.24 -1.79
C VAL A 114 16.31 -9.37 -1.07
N ARG A 115 17.01 -8.24 -0.92
CA ARG A 115 18.25 -8.13 -0.14
C ARG A 115 18.01 -7.32 1.11
N ILE A 116 18.34 -7.89 2.26
CA ILE A 116 18.20 -7.26 3.58
C ILE A 116 19.59 -6.94 4.13
N SER A 117 19.78 -5.70 4.55
CA SER A 117 20.96 -5.22 5.27
C SER A 117 20.51 -4.43 6.50
N GLY A 118 21.43 -4.08 7.41
CA GLY A 118 21.09 -3.57 8.75
C GLY A 118 19.98 -2.51 8.82
N ARG A 119 19.94 -1.56 7.88
CA ARG A 119 18.89 -0.52 7.83
C ARG A 119 18.17 -0.42 6.48
N ARG A 120 18.37 -1.38 5.57
CA ARG A 120 17.83 -1.27 4.20
C ARG A 120 17.32 -2.63 3.71
N MET A 121 16.16 -2.58 3.09
CA MET A 121 15.63 -3.65 2.25
C MET A 121 15.63 -3.13 0.81
N VAL A 122 16.23 -3.89 -0.09
CA VAL A 122 16.27 -3.59 -1.53
C VAL A 122 15.50 -4.70 -2.25
N ILE A 123 14.61 -4.30 -3.15
CA ILE A 123 13.84 -5.20 -4.01
C ILE A 123 14.33 -4.99 -5.43
N ASP A 124 14.80 -6.05 -6.06
CA ASP A 124 15.26 -6.04 -7.45
C ASP A 124 14.35 -6.96 -8.27
N ALA A 125 14.09 -6.60 -9.53
CA ALA A 125 13.45 -7.51 -10.47
C ALA A 125 14.34 -8.75 -10.62
N ASP A 126 13.76 -9.93 -10.45
CA ASP A 126 14.48 -11.18 -10.68
C ASP A 126 14.24 -11.61 -12.12
N ASP A 127 15.23 -11.32 -12.96
CA ASP A 127 15.16 -11.56 -14.40
C ASP A 127 15.46 -13.02 -14.77
N GLY A 128 15.67 -13.89 -13.77
CA GLY A 128 15.97 -15.30 -13.99
C GLY A 128 17.29 -15.49 -14.74
N ALA A 129 18.40 -15.36 -14.02
CA ALA A 129 19.68 -15.91 -14.47
C ALA A 129 19.74 -17.41 -14.16
#